data_AF-B9W4A6-F1
#
_entry.id   AF-B9W4A6-F1
#
_cell.length_a   1.000
_cell.length_b   1.000
_cell.length_c   1.000
_cell.angle_alpha   90.00
_cell.angle_beta   90.00
_cell.angle_gamma   90.00
#
_symmetry.space_group_name_H-M   'P 1'
#
loop_
_entity.id
_entity.type
_entity.pdbx_description
1 polymer ?
#
loop_
_entity_poly.entity_id
_entity_poly.type
_entity_poly.pdbx_seq_one_letter_code
_entity_poly.pdbx_strand_id
1 'polypeptide(L)'
;MAEQDDFNLPYYDQLAYRPSTIKTHEAHLKKLKQLNIVVSKITNNNVEEVLKYIQKSSPSGKEFSIAYINSIYASIKRENPNVTKHIEYLDRYQSNPLAVNDEKILDGMKNLIIDTVKNVRDFVDGKYTEMESKRLIDTRLAILLTLLTNLRSSELLQLRIKHLHMIDREQTVSIRAKHRIESIKILKMGKLFDLLYPMIIKVVMKRDKLDQHCSLNDLINNTINNSEYNEVLLISSQSDSINKTLRELYANVNQSEPSTALGLKIIRSLNTTLMVQHNELALAQNINRHKDINVTLRHYNLMKFESNIGEAYIGDDEDFFNEI
;
A
#
# COMPACT_ATOMS: atom_id res chain seq x y z
N MET A 1 -40.65 -16.90 -20.75
CA MET A 1 -39.27 -17.35 -21.05
C MET A 1 -38.52 -16.10 -21.45
N ALA A 2 -37.62 -15.62 -20.58
CA ALA A 2 -36.84 -14.42 -20.85
C ALA A 2 -35.64 -14.80 -21.71
N GLU A 3 -35.55 -14.21 -22.90
CA GLU A 3 -34.39 -14.29 -23.77
C GLU A 3 -33.18 -13.71 -23.01
N GLN A 4 -32.17 -14.55 -22.80
CA GLN A 4 -30.84 -14.10 -22.44
C GLN A 4 -30.25 -13.47 -23.70
N ASP A 5 -30.27 -12.14 -23.77
CA ASP A 5 -29.45 -11.40 -24.72
C ASP A 5 -27.98 -11.66 -24.39
N ASP A 6 -27.40 -12.56 -25.17
CA ASP A 6 -25.98 -12.88 -25.18
C ASP A 6 -25.25 -11.69 -25.80
N PHE A 7 -24.80 -10.75 -24.94
CA PHE A 7 -23.99 -9.61 -25.34
C PHE A 7 -22.59 -10.08 -25.74
N ASN A 8 -22.48 -10.63 -26.95
CA ASN A 8 -21.22 -10.93 -27.58
C ASN A 8 -20.63 -9.64 -28.18
N LEU A 9 -20.03 -8.81 -27.31
CA LEU A 9 -19.39 -7.55 -27.70
C LEU A 9 -18.04 -7.86 -28.40
N PRO A 10 -17.84 -7.43 -29.67
CA PRO A 10 -16.72 -7.86 -30.53
C PRO A 10 -15.31 -7.40 -30.09
N TYR A 11 -15.17 -6.77 -28.92
CA TYR A 11 -13.91 -6.23 -28.40
C TYR A 11 -13.42 -6.91 -27.11
N TYR A 12 -14.14 -7.90 -26.57
CA TYR A 12 -13.68 -8.62 -25.37
C TYR A 12 -12.45 -9.51 -25.62
N ASP A 13 -12.29 -10.02 -26.84
CA ASP A 13 -11.30 -11.08 -27.15
C ASP A 13 -9.88 -10.58 -27.43
N GLN A 14 -9.65 -9.29 -27.70
CA GLN A 14 -8.34 -8.83 -28.18
C GLN A 14 -7.36 -8.39 -27.07
N LEU A 15 -7.81 -8.26 -25.82
CA LEU A 15 -6.96 -8.01 -24.67
C LEU A 15 -7.51 -8.79 -23.48
N ALA A 16 -6.87 -9.91 -23.10
CA ALA A 16 -7.23 -10.65 -21.90
C ALA A 16 -6.99 -9.77 -20.64
N TYR A 17 -7.99 -8.97 -20.27
CA TYR A 17 -7.94 -8.10 -19.11
C TYR A 17 -7.89 -8.90 -17.81
N ARG A 18 -7.28 -8.31 -16.79
CA ARG A 18 -7.18 -8.94 -15.46
C ARG A 18 -8.58 -9.05 -14.82
N PRO A 19 -8.89 -10.13 -14.07
CA PRO A 19 -10.18 -10.25 -13.39
C PRO A 19 -10.53 -9.07 -12.47
N SER A 20 -9.53 -8.47 -11.80
CA SER A 20 -9.75 -7.26 -10.99
C SER A 20 -10.15 -6.06 -11.84
N THR A 21 -9.54 -5.89 -13.01
CA THR A 21 -9.88 -4.81 -13.96
C THR A 21 -11.29 -5.00 -14.50
N ILE A 22 -11.66 -6.24 -14.82
CA ILE A 22 -13.03 -6.59 -15.24
C ILE A 22 -14.03 -6.27 -14.12
N LYS A 23 -13.78 -6.71 -12.88
CA LYS A 23 -14.64 -6.38 -11.73
C LYS A 23 -14.79 -4.88 -11.50
N THR A 24 -13.71 -4.11 -11.60
CA THR A 24 -13.76 -2.64 -11.50
C THR A 24 -14.62 -2.05 -12.63
N HIS A 25 -14.44 -2.54 -13.85
CA HIS A 25 -15.21 -2.10 -15.00
C HIS A 25 -16.71 -2.40 -14.84
N GLU A 26 -17.07 -3.64 -14.48
CA GLU A 26 -18.45 -4.05 -14.18
C GLU A 26 -19.07 -3.21 -13.04
N ALA A 27 -18.31 -2.90 -12.00
CA ALA A 27 -18.76 -2.04 -10.91
C ALA A 27 -19.08 -0.61 -11.40
N HIS A 28 -18.25 -0.06 -12.31
CA HIS A 28 -18.54 1.23 -12.94
C HIS A 28 -19.81 1.17 -13.79
N LEU A 29 -19.97 0.13 -14.63
CA LEU A 29 -21.18 -0.03 -15.44
C LEU A 29 -22.44 -0.18 -14.59
N LYS A 30 -22.37 -0.93 -13.49
CA LYS A 30 -23.46 -1.05 -12.53
C LYS A 30 -23.83 0.30 -11.92
N LYS A 31 -22.84 1.12 -11.54
CA LYS A 31 -23.08 2.48 -11.01
C LYS A 31 -23.72 3.38 -12.08
N LEU A 32 -23.25 3.33 -13.33
CA LEU A 32 -23.85 4.09 -14.44
C LEU A 32 -25.32 3.69 -14.66
N LYS A 33 -25.61 2.38 -14.64
CA LYS A 33 -27.00 1.87 -14.72
C LYS A 33 -27.86 2.37 -13.55
N GLN A 34 -27.35 2.36 -12.31
CA GLN A 34 -28.06 2.89 -11.14
C GLN A 34 -28.38 4.38 -11.24
N LEU A 35 -27.56 5.14 -11.97
CA LEU A 35 -27.76 6.56 -12.24
C LEU A 35 -28.63 6.81 -13.49
N ASN A 36 -29.19 5.76 -14.10
CA ASN A 36 -29.92 5.82 -15.36
C ASN A 36 -29.10 6.40 -16.53
N ILE A 37 -27.77 6.24 -16.49
CA ILE A 37 -26.86 6.70 -17.53
C ILE A 37 -26.66 5.58 -18.55
N VAL A 38 -27.12 5.83 -19.78
CA VAL A 38 -26.95 4.91 -20.91
C VAL A 38 -25.66 5.24 -21.65
N VAL A 39 -24.65 4.36 -21.53
CA VAL A 39 -23.29 4.62 -22.05
C VAL A 39 -23.25 4.89 -23.56
N SER A 40 -24.09 4.20 -24.33
CA SER A 40 -24.20 4.41 -25.79
C SER A 40 -24.77 5.78 -26.19
N LYS A 41 -25.41 6.51 -25.28
CA LYS A 41 -25.94 7.87 -25.52
C LYS A 41 -24.94 8.97 -25.15
N ILE A 42 -23.79 8.61 -24.61
CA ILE A 42 -22.74 9.57 -24.26
C ILE A 42 -22.00 9.96 -25.55
N THR A 43 -21.75 11.25 -25.71
CA THR A 43 -21.06 11.86 -26.85
C THR A 43 -19.98 12.81 -26.36
N ASN A 44 -19.11 13.28 -27.25
CA ASN A 44 -18.12 14.31 -26.94
C ASN A 44 -18.73 15.61 -26.39
N ASN A 45 -19.99 15.90 -26.72
CA ASN A 45 -20.66 17.13 -26.30
C ASN A 45 -21.19 17.04 -24.86
N ASN A 46 -21.63 15.86 -24.40
CA ASN A 46 -22.28 15.71 -23.08
C ASN A 46 -21.42 14.99 -22.04
N VAL A 47 -20.30 14.37 -22.43
CA VAL A 47 -19.51 13.52 -21.51
C VAL A 47 -19.04 14.27 -20.26
N GLU A 48 -18.68 15.55 -20.36
CA GLU A 48 -18.23 16.32 -19.21
C GLU A 48 -19.34 16.58 -18.20
N GLU A 49 -20.56 16.87 -18.67
CA GLU A 49 -21.73 17.08 -17.81
C GLU A 49 -22.11 15.78 -17.11
N VAL A 50 -22.08 14.66 -17.84
CA VAL A 50 -22.31 13.33 -17.29
C VAL A 50 -21.31 13.00 -16.18
N LEU A 51 -20.01 13.25 -16.41
CA LEU A 51 -18.98 12.99 -15.40
C LEU A 51 -19.12 13.89 -14.17
N LYS A 52 -19.46 15.17 -14.34
CA LYS A 52 -19.76 16.09 -13.21
C LYS A 52 -20.99 15.64 -12.42
N TYR A 53 -22.03 15.15 -13.10
CA TYR A 53 -23.21 14.59 -12.44
C TYR A 53 -22.84 13.34 -11.62
N ILE A 54 -22.04 12.43 -12.20
CA ILE A 54 -21.55 11.24 -11.49
C ILE A 54 -20.74 11.67 -10.27
N GLN A 55 -19.84 12.65 -10.40
CA GLN A 55 -19.02 13.17 -9.30
C GLN A 55 -19.84 13.62 -8.09
N LYS A 56 -20.99 14.27 -8.33
CA LYS A 56 -21.89 14.76 -7.28
C LYS A 56 -22.87 13.70 -6.74
N SER A 57 -23.01 12.56 -7.42
CA SER A 57 -23.97 11.49 -7.10
C SER A 57 -23.56 10.52 -5.98
N SER A 58 -22.67 10.96 -5.09
CA SER A 58 -22.15 10.10 -4.01
C SER A 58 -23.20 9.85 -2.93
N PRO A 59 -23.37 8.58 -2.47
CA PRO A 59 -24.31 8.25 -1.39
C PRO A 59 -24.03 9.00 -0.08
N SER A 60 -22.78 9.42 0.15
CA SER A 60 -22.38 10.12 1.38
C SER A 60 -22.56 11.63 1.31
N GLY A 61 -23.12 12.18 0.23
CA GLY A 61 -23.22 13.62 -0.02
C GLY A 61 -21.89 14.34 -0.29
N LYS A 62 -20.76 13.62 -0.25
CA LYS A 62 -19.42 14.15 -0.58
C LYS A 62 -19.06 13.79 -2.01
N GLU A 63 -18.56 14.75 -2.78
CA GLU A 63 -18.14 14.50 -4.17
C GLU A 63 -17.12 13.35 -4.28
N PHE A 64 -17.24 12.56 -5.34
CA PHE A 64 -16.23 11.54 -5.65
C PHE A 64 -14.89 12.19 -6.05
N SER A 65 -13.80 11.47 -5.80
CA SER A 65 -12.47 11.94 -6.21
C SER A 65 -12.32 11.96 -7.73
N ILE A 66 -11.53 12.91 -8.24
CA ILE A 66 -11.22 13.03 -9.67
C ILE A 66 -10.63 11.72 -10.21
N ALA A 67 -9.75 11.07 -9.45
CA ALA A 67 -9.17 9.78 -9.84
C ALA A 67 -10.22 8.69 -10.07
N TYR A 68 -11.27 8.64 -9.24
CA TYR A 68 -12.38 7.72 -9.43
C TYR A 68 -13.19 8.06 -10.69
N ILE A 69 -13.45 9.35 -10.92
CA ILE A 69 -14.14 9.84 -12.12
C ILE A 69 -13.34 9.52 -13.40
N ASN A 70 -12.01 9.66 -13.37
CA ASN A 70 -11.14 9.27 -14.48
C ASN A 70 -11.24 7.77 -14.78
N SER A 71 -11.36 6.95 -13.73
CA SER A 71 -11.52 5.51 -13.89
C SER A 71 -12.89 5.13 -14.47
N ILE A 72 -13.96 5.85 -14.11
CA ILE A 72 -15.28 5.71 -14.76
C ILE A 72 -15.22 6.18 -16.21
N TYR A 73 -14.57 7.31 -16.48
CA TYR A 73 -14.41 7.82 -17.85
C TYR A 73 -13.67 6.83 -18.75
N ALA A 74 -12.61 6.17 -18.25
CA ALA A 74 -11.94 5.09 -18.97
C ALA A 74 -12.89 3.91 -19.28
N SER A 75 -13.78 3.55 -18.34
CA SER A 75 -14.83 2.55 -18.60
C SER A 75 -15.83 3.01 -19.67
N ILE A 76 -16.22 4.30 -19.68
CA ILE A 76 -17.13 4.86 -20.69
C ILE A 76 -16.51 4.80 -22.08
N LYS A 77 -15.28 5.27 -22.26
CA LYS A 77 -14.58 5.23 -23.57
C LYS A 77 -14.45 3.81 -24.10
N ARG A 78 -14.29 2.84 -23.21
CA ARG A 78 -14.19 1.42 -23.57
C ARG A 78 -15.50 0.88 -24.14
N GLU A 79 -16.62 1.15 -23.48
CA GLU A 79 -17.93 0.67 -23.92
C GLU A 79 -18.53 1.51 -25.05
N ASN A 80 -18.10 2.77 -25.17
CA ASN A 80 -18.51 3.66 -26.26
C ASN A 80 -17.28 4.36 -26.87
N PRO A 81 -16.62 3.70 -27.85
CA PRO A 81 -15.44 4.23 -28.53
C PRO A 81 -15.66 5.54 -29.29
N ASN A 82 -16.91 5.94 -29.55
CA ASN A 82 -17.24 7.23 -30.19
C ASN A 82 -16.92 8.44 -29.28
N VAL A 83 -16.73 8.20 -27.98
CA VAL A 83 -16.28 9.23 -27.04
C VAL A 83 -14.76 9.37 -27.12
N THR A 84 -14.31 10.32 -27.92
CA THR A 84 -12.90 10.61 -28.17
C THR A 84 -12.38 11.84 -27.42
N LYS A 85 -13.27 12.72 -26.95
CA LYS A 85 -12.92 14.01 -26.30
C LYS A 85 -11.99 13.81 -25.12
N HIS A 86 -10.82 14.41 -25.17
CA HIS A 86 -9.93 14.51 -24.02
C HIS A 86 -10.52 15.50 -22.99
N ILE A 87 -10.45 15.19 -21.69
CA ILE A 87 -11.09 16.01 -20.65
C ILE A 87 -10.00 16.63 -19.77
N GLU A 88 -9.57 17.83 -20.12
CA GLU A 88 -8.40 18.47 -19.51
C GLU A 88 -8.57 18.76 -18.01
N TYR A 89 -9.76 19.14 -17.53
CA TYR A 89 -9.95 19.45 -16.10
C TYR A 89 -9.84 18.20 -15.20
N LEU A 90 -10.06 17.02 -15.77
CA LEU A 90 -9.85 15.74 -15.10
C LEU A 90 -8.37 15.34 -15.02
N ASP A 91 -7.53 15.89 -15.90
CA ASP A 91 -6.08 15.70 -15.88
C ASP A 91 -5.35 16.76 -15.03
N ARG A 92 -5.91 17.98 -14.92
CA ARG A 92 -5.28 19.13 -14.25
C ARG A 92 -5.17 19.03 -12.73
N TYR A 93 -5.82 18.05 -12.09
CA TYR A 93 -5.72 17.81 -10.65
C TYR A 93 -5.37 16.35 -10.34
N GLN A 94 -4.23 15.88 -10.85
CA GLN A 94 -3.45 14.89 -10.09
C GLN A 94 -2.72 15.63 -8.96
N SER A 95 -3.46 16.23 -8.02
CA SER A 95 -2.85 16.56 -6.72
C SER A 95 -2.34 15.24 -6.18
N ASN A 96 -1.03 15.05 -6.21
CA ASN A 96 -0.33 13.77 -6.07
C ASN A 96 -0.96 12.98 -4.91
N PRO A 97 -1.93 12.06 -5.14
CA PRO A 97 -2.74 11.51 -4.05
C PRO A 97 -1.94 10.44 -3.28
N LEU A 98 -0.67 10.28 -3.66
CA LEU A 98 0.31 9.32 -3.20
C LEU A 98 1.32 9.94 -2.25
N ALA A 99 1.48 11.26 -2.30
CA ALA A 99 2.35 11.98 -1.40
C ALA A 99 1.53 12.23 -0.12
N VAL A 100 1.94 11.57 0.97
CA VAL A 100 1.43 11.91 2.30
C VAL A 100 2.03 13.27 2.65
N ASN A 101 1.41 14.33 2.13
CA ASN A 101 1.84 15.71 2.35
C ASN A 101 1.43 16.22 3.73
N ASP A 102 0.63 15.44 4.47
CA ASP A 102 0.24 15.77 5.84
C ASP A 102 1.34 15.33 6.80
N GLU A 103 2.18 16.27 7.21
CA GLU A 103 3.25 16.03 8.19
C GLU A 103 2.72 15.40 9.48
N LYS A 104 1.49 15.74 9.89
CA LYS A 104 0.87 15.14 11.08
C LYS A 104 0.62 13.65 10.91
N ILE A 105 0.24 13.21 9.70
CA ILE A 105 0.08 11.78 9.41
C ILE A 105 1.43 11.08 9.43
N LEU A 106 2.47 11.69 8.85
CA LEU A 106 3.81 11.08 8.85
C LEU A 106 4.35 10.94 10.28
N ASP A 107 4.26 11.98 11.10
CA ASP A 107 4.72 11.95 12.47
C ASP A 107 3.88 11.00 13.33
N GLY A 108 2.55 11.01 13.15
CA GLY A 108 1.69 10.06 13.84
C GLY A 108 1.96 8.60 13.46
N MET A 109 2.36 8.34 12.21
CA MET A 109 2.80 7.02 11.77
C MET A 109 4.15 6.62 12.35
N LYS A 110 5.10 7.56 12.52
CA LYS A 110 6.36 7.28 13.24
C LYS A 110 6.08 6.90 14.69
N ASN A 111 5.20 7.64 15.37
CA ASN A 111 4.78 7.32 16.74
C ASN A 111 4.18 5.92 16.83
N LEU A 112 3.27 5.58 15.91
CA LEU A 112 2.67 4.25 15.83
C LEU A 112 3.70 3.14 15.59
N ILE A 113 4.70 3.37 14.73
CA ILE A 113 5.78 2.41 14.49
C ILE A 113 6.61 2.19 15.76
N ILE A 114 7.00 3.27 16.44
CA ILE A 114 7.76 3.19 17.70
C ILE A 114 6.95 2.45 18.77
N ASP A 115 5.68 2.79 18.93
CA ASP A 115 4.76 2.10 19.84
C ASP A 115 4.64 0.60 19.49
N THR A 116 4.50 0.28 18.20
CA THR A 116 4.42 -1.12 17.73
C THR A 116 5.68 -1.91 18.10
N VAL A 117 6.87 -1.34 17.92
CA VAL A 117 8.15 -1.98 18.30
C VAL A 117 8.20 -2.23 19.81
N LYS A 118 7.81 -1.24 20.63
CA LYS A 118 7.76 -1.36 22.10
C LYS A 118 6.80 -2.48 22.53
N ASN A 119 5.58 -2.47 22.00
CA ASN A 119 4.57 -3.48 22.33
C ASN A 119 5.03 -4.91 21.96
N VAL A 120 5.64 -5.09 20.78
CA VAL A 120 6.16 -6.40 20.36
C VAL A 120 7.28 -6.88 21.29
N ARG A 121 8.19 -5.99 21.68
CA ARG A 121 9.23 -6.30 22.66
C ARG A 121 8.62 -6.71 24.01
N ASP A 122 7.69 -5.91 24.54
CA ASP A 122 7.06 -6.15 25.83
C ASP A 122 6.24 -7.46 25.83
N PHE A 123 5.61 -7.82 24.72
CA PHE A 123 4.93 -9.12 24.52
C PHE A 123 5.91 -10.31 24.50
N VAL A 124 7.08 -10.13 23.88
CA VAL A 124 8.15 -11.14 23.86
C VAL A 124 8.74 -11.33 25.26
N ASP A 125 8.93 -10.23 25.99
CA ASP A 125 9.45 -10.18 27.36
C ASP A 125 8.43 -10.69 28.40
N GLY A 126 7.18 -10.96 27.99
CA GLY A 126 6.15 -11.52 28.86
C GLY A 126 5.49 -10.51 29.80
N LYS A 127 5.62 -9.21 29.52
CA LYS A 127 4.99 -8.15 30.33
C LYS A 127 3.47 -8.10 30.17
N TYR A 128 2.95 -8.63 29.06
CA TYR A 128 1.52 -8.79 28.84
C TYR A 128 1.12 -10.26 29.01
N THR A 129 0.16 -10.50 29.91
CA THR A 129 -0.42 -11.83 30.19
C THR A 129 -1.67 -12.12 29.36
N GLU A 130 -2.39 -11.07 28.95
CA GLU A 130 -3.58 -11.23 28.12
C GLU A 130 -3.21 -11.43 26.65
N MET A 131 -3.86 -12.44 26.04
CA MET A 131 -3.71 -12.70 24.62
C MET A 131 -4.44 -11.62 23.84
N GLU A 132 -3.68 -10.68 23.28
CA GLU A 132 -4.22 -9.70 22.35
C GLU A 132 -4.97 -10.38 21.21
N SER A 133 -5.99 -9.68 20.68
CA SER A 133 -6.73 -10.23 19.55
C SER A 133 -5.78 -10.52 18.37
N LYS A 134 -6.00 -11.67 17.71
CA LYS A 134 -5.22 -12.10 16.55
C LYS A 134 -5.08 -11.01 15.48
N ARG A 135 -6.14 -10.24 15.24
CA ARG A 135 -6.18 -9.11 14.30
C ARG A 135 -5.18 -8.01 14.67
N LEU A 136 -5.04 -7.71 15.96
CA LEU A 136 -4.15 -6.68 16.47
C LEU A 136 -2.69 -7.13 16.36
N ILE A 137 -2.39 -8.38 16.74
CA ILE A 137 -1.07 -8.99 16.56
C ILE A 137 -0.68 -8.97 15.07
N ASP A 138 -1.55 -9.46 14.19
CA ASP A 138 -1.31 -9.50 12.75
C ASP A 138 -1.08 -8.11 12.15
N THR A 139 -1.79 -7.09 12.66
CA THR A 139 -1.60 -5.70 12.22
C THR A 139 -0.23 -5.16 12.64
N ARG A 140 0.21 -5.44 13.88
CA ARG A 140 1.54 -5.04 14.36
C ARG A 140 2.66 -5.74 13.58
N LEU A 141 2.51 -7.05 13.34
CA LEU A 141 3.41 -7.80 12.46
C LEU A 141 3.45 -7.21 11.04
N ALA A 142 2.29 -6.80 10.50
CA ALA A 142 2.22 -6.17 9.20
C ALA A 142 2.98 -4.83 9.15
N ILE A 143 2.84 -4.01 10.19
CA ILE A 143 3.57 -2.73 10.33
C ILE A 143 5.08 -3.00 10.33
N LEU A 144 5.56 -3.89 11.21
CA LEU A 144 6.99 -4.20 11.34
C LEU A 144 7.58 -4.79 10.06
N LEU A 145 6.91 -5.78 9.45
CA LEU A 145 7.43 -6.41 8.25
C LEU A 145 7.42 -5.43 7.06
N THR A 146 6.42 -4.55 6.96
CA THR A 146 6.40 -3.50 5.94
C THR A 146 7.54 -2.51 6.15
N LEU A 147 7.80 -2.10 7.39
CA LEU A 147 8.94 -1.24 7.74
C LEU A 147 10.26 -1.91 7.32
N LEU A 148 10.44 -3.18 7.67
CA LEU A 148 11.69 -3.91 7.45
C LEU A 148 11.98 -4.24 5.98
N THR A 149 10.94 -4.53 5.18
CA THR A 149 11.10 -5.11 3.83
C THR A 149 10.51 -4.27 2.70
N ASN A 150 9.73 -3.25 3.04
CA ASN A 150 9.04 -2.36 2.11
C ASN A 150 8.12 -3.07 1.08
N LEU A 151 7.68 -4.29 1.39
CA LEU A 151 6.79 -5.09 0.54
C LEU A 151 5.36 -4.52 0.49
N ARG A 152 4.67 -4.73 -0.63
CA ARG A 152 3.23 -4.43 -0.76
C ARG A 152 2.42 -5.36 0.15
N SER A 153 1.25 -4.92 0.61
CA SER A 153 0.35 -5.76 1.43
C SER A 153 0.09 -7.13 0.81
N SER A 154 -0.16 -7.19 -0.50
CA SER A 154 -0.41 -8.46 -1.21
C SER A 154 0.78 -9.43 -1.18
N GLU A 155 2.01 -8.91 -1.19
CA GLU A 155 3.25 -9.70 -1.14
C GLU A 155 3.51 -10.14 0.31
N LEU A 156 3.32 -9.21 1.25
CA LEU A 156 3.52 -9.41 2.67
C LEU A 156 2.62 -10.52 3.24
N LEU A 157 1.35 -10.55 2.85
CA LEU A 157 0.36 -11.56 3.30
C LEU A 157 0.66 -12.98 2.81
N GLN A 158 1.63 -13.16 1.91
CA GLN A 158 2.07 -14.48 1.45
C GLN A 158 3.27 -15.01 2.25
N LEU A 159 3.87 -14.17 3.10
CA LEU A 159 5.08 -14.54 3.82
C LEU A 159 4.80 -15.59 4.90
N ARG A 160 5.76 -16.51 5.03
CA ARG A 160 5.79 -17.60 6.00
C ARG A 160 7.09 -17.53 6.79
N ILE A 161 7.20 -18.27 7.89
CA ILE A 161 8.42 -18.28 8.71
C ILE A 161 9.67 -18.61 7.90
N LYS A 162 9.61 -19.63 7.03
CA LYS A 162 10.75 -19.97 6.16
C LYS A 162 11.25 -18.78 5.33
N HIS A 163 10.35 -17.89 4.92
CA HIS A 163 10.72 -16.72 4.13
C HIS A 163 11.52 -15.70 4.95
N LEU A 164 11.34 -15.62 6.29
CA LEU A 164 12.20 -14.79 7.13
C LEU A 164 13.63 -15.30 7.16
N HIS A 165 13.83 -16.62 7.27
CA HIS A 165 15.16 -17.23 7.20
C HIS A 165 15.81 -17.02 5.83
N MET A 166 15.03 -17.10 4.75
CA MET A 166 15.51 -16.82 3.40
C MET A 166 15.91 -15.36 3.23
N ILE A 167 15.08 -14.41 3.70
CA ILE A 167 15.40 -12.97 3.70
C ILE A 167 16.67 -12.71 4.51
N ASP A 168 16.80 -13.38 5.66
CA ASP A 168 17.95 -13.21 6.53
C ASP A 168 19.26 -13.56 5.81
N ARG A 169 19.26 -14.70 5.13
CA ARG A 169 20.37 -15.23 4.32
C ARG A 169 20.47 -14.63 2.91
N GLU A 170 19.73 -13.56 2.64
CA GLU A 170 19.69 -12.89 1.34
C GLU A 170 19.29 -13.78 0.15
N GLN A 171 18.53 -14.85 0.41
CA GLN A 171 18.04 -15.79 -0.57
C GLN A 171 16.79 -15.26 -1.28
N THR A 172 16.57 -15.72 -2.51
CA THR A 172 15.39 -15.35 -3.29
C THR A 172 14.14 -16.04 -2.77
N VAL A 173 13.06 -15.30 -2.57
CA VAL A 173 11.77 -15.80 -2.12
C VAL A 173 10.79 -15.85 -3.29
N SER A 174 10.13 -16.99 -3.46
CA SER A 174 9.07 -17.16 -4.46
C SER A 174 7.73 -16.66 -3.91
N ILE A 175 7.28 -15.50 -4.38
CA ILE A 175 5.96 -14.94 -4.04
C ILE A 175 5.22 -14.48 -5.29
N ARG A 176 3.91 -14.39 -5.20
CA ARG A 176 3.10 -13.79 -6.26
C ARG A 176 3.22 -12.28 -6.19
N ALA A 177 4.02 -11.70 -7.09
CA ALA A 177 4.07 -10.26 -7.31
C ALA A 177 3.06 -9.88 -8.41
N LYS A 178 2.06 -9.08 -8.05
CA LYS A 178 0.92 -8.72 -8.92
C LYS A 178 0.15 -9.96 -9.39
N HIS A 179 0.51 -10.56 -10.53
CA HIS A 179 -0.19 -11.72 -11.12
C HIS A 179 0.74 -12.86 -11.53
N ARG A 180 2.05 -12.72 -11.32
CA ARG A 180 3.03 -13.75 -11.67
C ARG A 180 3.70 -14.21 -10.39
N ILE A 181 4.00 -15.50 -10.31
CA ILE A 181 4.93 -16.01 -9.30
C ILE A 181 6.30 -15.55 -9.77
N GLU A 182 6.95 -14.74 -8.96
CA GLU A 182 8.28 -14.23 -9.22
C GLU A 182 9.19 -14.68 -8.08
N SER A 183 10.38 -15.16 -8.44
CA SER A 183 11.46 -15.36 -7.47
C SER A 183 12.16 -14.02 -7.31
N ILE A 184 12.03 -13.41 -6.13
CA ILE A 184 12.57 -12.07 -5.86
C ILE A 184 13.55 -12.09 -4.70
N LYS A 185 14.64 -11.34 -4.81
CA LYS A 185 15.48 -11.01 -3.65
C LYS A 185 14.80 -9.86 -2.89
N ILE A 186 14.31 -10.14 -1.69
CA ILE A 186 13.66 -9.14 -0.84
C ILE A 186 14.75 -8.42 -0.06
N LEU A 187 14.88 -7.11 -0.27
CA LEU A 187 15.81 -6.28 0.52
C LEU A 187 15.25 -6.05 1.92
N LYS A 188 16.14 -5.93 2.91
CA LYS A 188 15.81 -5.74 4.33
C LYS A 188 16.59 -4.57 4.94
N MET A 189 16.02 -3.93 5.96
CA MET A 189 16.76 -2.98 6.80
C MET A 189 17.69 -3.73 7.76
N GLY A 190 18.89 -4.10 7.30
CA GLY A 190 19.82 -5.03 7.98
C GLY A 190 19.82 -4.99 9.51
N LYS A 191 20.39 -3.93 10.11
CA LYS A 191 20.50 -3.82 11.58
C LYS A 191 19.17 -3.92 12.32
N LEU A 192 18.10 -3.33 11.77
CA LEU A 192 16.78 -3.37 12.40
C LEU A 192 16.12 -4.74 12.22
N PHE A 193 16.36 -5.39 11.09
CA PHE A 193 15.88 -6.73 10.81
C PHE A 193 16.51 -7.74 11.77
N ASP A 194 17.83 -7.70 11.94
CA ASP A 194 18.56 -8.63 12.81
C ASP A 194 18.05 -8.59 14.25
N LEU A 195 17.66 -7.40 14.72
CA LEU A 195 17.06 -7.20 16.05
C LEU A 195 15.61 -7.72 16.14
N LEU A 196 14.78 -7.46 15.13
CA LEU A 196 13.34 -7.68 15.20
C LEU A 196 12.90 -9.05 14.68
N TYR A 197 13.64 -9.69 13.76
CA TYR A 197 13.22 -10.94 13.15
C TYR A 197 12.97 -12.07 14.18
N PRO A 198 13.79 -12.25 15.24
CA PRO A 198 13.53 -13.31 16.19
C PRO A 198 12.29 -13.01 17.03
N MET A 199 12.08 -11.74 17.37
CA MET A 199 10.88 -11.29 18.07
C MET A 199 9.62 -11.54 17.25
N ILE A 200 9.68 -11.25 15.94
CA ILE A 200 8.59 -11.53 15.00
C ILE A 200 8.24 -13.02 15.00
N ILE A 201 9.24 -13.91 14.90
CA ILE A 201 9.02 -15.36 14.93
C ILE A 201 8.35 -15.76 16.26
N LYS A 202 8.85 -15.26 17.40
CA LYS A 202 8.26 -15.57 18.71
C LYS A 202 6.82 -15.07 18.86
N VAL A 203 6.50 -13.89 18.34
CA VAL A 203 5.12 -13.38 18.32
C VAL A 203 4.21 -14.30 17.50
N VAL A 204 4.64 -14.72 16.30
CA VAL A 204 3.87 -15.63 15.43
C VAL A 204 3.63 -16.98 16.12
N MET A 205 4.66 -17.55 16.75
CA MET A 205 4.56 -18.84 17.46
C MET A 205 3.65 -18.78 18.68
N LYS A 206 3.71 -17.68 19.47
CA LYS A 206 2.78 -17.45 20.59
C LYS A 206 1.34 -17.25 20.09
N ARG A 207 1.14 -16.45 19.04
CA ARG A 207 -0.19 -16.19 18.43
C ARG A 207 -0.90 -17.48 18.04
N ASP A 208 -0.17 -18.39 17.41
CA ASP A 208 -0.71 -19.67 16.92
C ASP A 208 -0.62 -20.78 17.97
N LYS A 209 -0.19 -20.45 19.20
CA LYS A 209 -0.05 -21.38 20.34
C LYS A 209 0.85 -22.59 20.05
N LEU A 210 1.82 -22.43 19.15
CA LEU A 210 2.73 -23.48 18.72
C LEU A 210 3.93 -23.64 19.65
N ASP A 211 4.38 -22.55 20.28
CA ASP A 211 5.47 -22.59 21.27
C ASP A 211 5.39 -21.38 22.21
N GLN A 212 5.09 -21.63 23.49
CA GLN A 212 4.86 -20.57 24.49
C GLN A 212 6.03 -20.40 25.46
N HIS A 213 6.95 -21.37 25.52
CA HIS A 213 7.95 -21.45 26.60
C HIS A 213 9.40 -21.60 26.12
N CYS A 214 9.67 -21.73 24.82
CA CYS A 214 11.05 -21.75 24.33
C CYS A 214 11.75 -20.39 24.45
N SER A 215 13.05 -20.46 24.69
CA SER A 215 13.94 -19.31 24.55
C SER A 215 13.99 -18.86 23.09
N LEU A 216 14.40 -17.61 22.86
CA LEU A 216 14.46 -17.06 21.49
C LEU A 216 15.43 -17.84 20.60
N ASN A 217 16.57 -18.27 21.15
CA ASN A 217 17.59 -19.01 20.41
C ASN A 217 17.12 -20.42 20.04
N ASP A 218 16.48 -21.11 20.98
CA ASP A 218 15.92 -22.45 20.72
C ASP A 218 14.83 -22.37 19.65
N LEU A 219 14.01 -21.30 19.70
CA LEU A 219 12.95 -21.07 18.73
C LEU A 219 13.50 -20.94 17.31
N ILE A 220 14.55 -20.15 17.09
CA ILE A 220 15.16 -20.00 15.75
C ILE A 220 15.68 -21.33 15.22
N ASN A 221 16.35 -22.11 16.06
CA ASN A 221 16.86 -23.43 15.66
C ASN A 221 15.71 -24.39 15.35
N ASN A 222 14.64 -24.37 16.15
CA ASN A 222 13.46 -25.19 15.94
C ASN A 222 12.74 -24.82 14.64
N THR A 223 12.59 -23.53 14.32
CA THR A 223 11.93 -23.13 13.07
C THR A 223 12.75 -23.46 11.83
N ILE A 224 14.08 -23.44 11.91
CA ILE A 224 14.94 -23.86 10.79
C ILE A 224 14.77 -25.36 10.50
N ASN A 225 14.70 -26.19 11.54
CA ASN A 225 14.70 -27.65 11.41
C ASN A 225 13.31 -28.29 11.33
N ASN A 226 12.24 -27.57 11.68
CA ASN A 226 10.88 -28.07 11.68
C ASN A 226 10.10 -27.58 10.44
N SER A 227 9.74 -28.51 9.56
CA SER A 227 8.98 -28.21 8.33
C SER A 227 7.58 -27.66 8.60
N GLU A 228 6.94 -28.03 9.71
CA GLU A 228 5.60 -27.55 10.06
C GLU A 228 5.62 -26.07 10.42
N TYR A 229 6.58 -25.65 11.26
CA TYR A 229 6.75 -24.25 11.64
C TYR A 229 7.09 -23.36 10.43
N ASN A 230 7.88 -23.89 9.51
CA ASN A 230 8.27 -23.19 8.29
C ASN A 230 7.09 -22.78 7.39
N GLU A 231 5.98 -23.51 7.44
CA GLU A 231 4.81 -23.25 6.61
C GLU A 231 3.81 -22.27 7.23
N VAL A 232 4.00 -21.89 8.49
CA VAL A 232 3.13 -20.95 9.21
C VAL A 232 3.20 -19.56 8.60
N LEU A 233 2.04 -18.97 8.34
CA LEU A 233 1.92 -17.61 7.81
C LEU A 233 2.33 -16.58 8.86
N LEU A 234 3.12 -15.59 8.43
CA LEU A 234 3.48 -14.47 9.30
C LEU A 234 2.24 -13.63 9.64
N ILE A 235 1.34 -13.45 8.68
CA ILE A 235 0.11 -12.68 8.84
C ILE A 235 -1.02 -13.48 8.19
N SER A 236 -2.10 -13.68 8.93
CA SER A 236 -3.25 -14.46 8.46
C SER A 236 -4.53 -13.64 8.29
N SER A 237 -4.54 -12.43 8.85
CA SER A 237 -5.62 -11.46 8.72
C SER A 237 -5.66 -10.87 7.30
N GLN A 238 -6.86 -10.55 6.82
CA GLN A 238 -7.05 -9.93 5.52
C GLN A 238 -6.60 -8.45 5.53
N SER A 239 -6.21 -7.93 4.36
CA SER A 239 -5.73 -6.55 4.22
C SER A 239 -6.74 -5.51 4.72
N ASP A 240 -8.03 -5.72 4.52
CA ASP A 240 -9.06 -4.78 4.96
C ASP A 240 -9.18 -4.75 6.48
N SER A 241 -9.06 -5.91 7.13
CA SER A 241 -9.02 -6.01 8.59
C SER A 241 -7.78 -5.30 9.16
N ILE A 242 -6.62 -5.50 8.53
CA ILE A 242 -5.37 -4.83 8.91
C ILE A 242 -5.50 -3.32 8.77
N ASN A 243 -6.05 -2.81 7.67
CA ASN A 243 -6.21 -1.36 7.47
C ASN A 243 -7.16 -0.73 8.50
N LYS A 244 -8.27 -1.43 8.84
CA LYS A 244 -9.19 -0.97 9.89
C LYS A 244 -8.50 -0.93 11.26
N THR A 245 -7.80 -1.98 11.63
CA THR A 245 -7.10 -2.03 12.93
C THR A 245 -5.90 -1.10 12.97
N LEU A 246 -5.22 -0.86 11.85
CA LEU A 246 -4.15 0.13 11.77
C LEU A 246 -4.68 1.54 12.03
N ARG A 247 -5.88 1.86 11.55
CA ARG A 247 -6.57 3.12 11.86
C ARG A 247 -6.95 3.21 13.34
N GLU A 248 -7.51 2.14 13.91
CA GLU A 248 -7.83 2.07 15.35
C GLU A 248 -6.57 2.29 16.21
N LEU A 249 -5.47 1.59 15.89
CA LEU A 249 -4.19 1.75 16.59
C LEU A 249 -3.62 3.16 16.44
N TYR A 250 -3.66 3.73 15.23
CA TYR A 250 -3.22 5.11 15.00
C TYR A 250 -3.99 6.09 15.89
N ALA A 251 -5.32 5.97 15.93
CA ALA A 251 -6.17 6.86 16.71
C ALA A 251 -5.86 6.77 18.20
N ASN A 252 -5.63 5.56 18.71
CA ASN A 252 -5.27 5.32 20.10
C ASN A 252 -3.90 5.92 20.47
N VAL A 253 -2.89 5.72 19.61
CA VAL A 253 -1.52 6.21 19.87
C VAL A 253 -1.45 7.73 19.77
N ASN A 254 -2.13 8.33 18.80
CA ASN A 254 -2.03 9.76 18.50
C ASN A 254 -3.17 10.60 19.08
N GLN A 255 -4.08 9.97 19.84
CA GLN A 255 -5.28 10.59 20.42
C GLN A 255 -6.11 11.40 19.40
N SER A 256 -6.06 10.99 18.14
CA SER A 256 -6.69 11.70 17.02
C SER A 256 -6.94 10.77 15.84
N GLU A 257 -8.11 10.89 15.23
CA GLU A 257 -8.42 10.17 14.00
C GLU A 257 -7.56 10.70 12.85
N PRO A 258 -7.05 9.81 11.97
CA PRO A 258 -6.30 10.26 10.82
C PRO A 258 -7.20 11.04 9.86
N SER A 259 -6.68 12.13 9.32
CA SER A 259 -7.32 12.97 8.31
C SER A 259 -7.57 12.23 6.98
N THR A 260 -6.87 11.12 6.76
CA THR A 260 -6.91 10.33 5.51
C THR A 260 -7.00 8.82 5.79
N ALA A 261 -7.34 8.05 4.76
CA ALA A 261 -7.36 6.60 4.86
C ALA A 261 -5.93 6.06 5.05
N LEU A 262 -5.72 5.32 6.15
CA LEU A 262 -4.43 4.71 6.44
C LEU A 262 -4.32 3.29 5.88
N GLY A 263 -3.11 2.91 5.51
CA GLY A 263 -2.76 1.54 5.17
C GLY A 263 -1.25 1.36 5.11
N LEU A 264 -0.81 0.11 4.95
CA LEU A 264 0.63 -0.25 4.93
C LEU A 264 1.42 0.52 3.86
N LYS A 265 0.75 0.99 2.80
CA LYS A 265 1.34 1.85 1.77
C LYS A 265 1.99 3.11 2.34
N ILE A 266 1.46 3.69 3.42
CA ILE A 266 2.02 4.90 4.03
C ILE A 266 3.38 4.62 4.64
N ILE A 267 3.56 3.46 5.30
CA ILE A 267 4.85 3.02 5.84
C ILE A 267 5.86 2.86 4.70
N ARG A 268 5.42 2.33 3.55
CA ARG A 268 6.27 2.22 2.36
C ARG A 268 6.67 3.58 1.79
N SER A 269 5.74 4.52 1.74
CA SER A 269 6.02 5.91 1.36
C SER A 269 7.00 6.57 2.34
N LEU A 270 6.86 6.33 3.65
CA LEU A 270 7.80 6.80 4.68
C LEU A 270 9.22 6.26 4.42
N ASN A 271 9.37 4.95 4.24
CA ASN A 271 10.66 4.33 3.92
C ASN A 271 11.29 4.89 2.65
N THR A 272 10.48 5.04 1.60
CA THR A 272 10.91 5.63 0.33
C THR A 272 11.34 7.08 0.52
N THR A 273 10.61 7.83 1.36
CA THR A 273 10.93 9.22 1.71
C THR A 273 12.28 9.33 2.41
N LEU A 274 12.51 8.49 3.43
CA LEU A 274 13.78 8.46 4.16
C LEU A 274 14.96 8.14 3.22
N MET A 275 14.85 7.12 2.37
CA MET A 275 15.92 6.76 1.43
C MET A 275 16.26 7.90 0.48
N VAL A 276 15.24 8.54 -0.11
CA VAL A 276 15.46 9.66 -1.03
C VAL A 276 16.06 10.88 -0.29
N GLN A 277 15.64 11.17 0.94
CA GLN A 277 16.24 12.21 1.79
C GLN A 277 17.73 11.96 2.07
N HIS A 278 18.15 10.69 2.11
CA HIS A 278 19.55 10.28 2.24
C HIS A 278 20.27 10.11 0.90
N ASN A 279 19.74 10.68 -0.19
CA ASN A 279 20.30 10.59 -1.55
C ASN A 279 20.37 9.15 -2.12
N GLU A 280 19.56 8.22 -1.61
CA GLU A 280 19.53 6.82 -2.03
C GLU A 280 18.37 6.51 -3.00
N LEU A 281 18.15 7.37 -4.00
CA LEU A 281 17.02 7.22 -4.94
C LEU A 281 17.04 5.89 -5.71
N ALA A 282 18.23 5.43 -6.12
CA ALA A 282 18.38 4.14 -6.81
C ALA A 282 17.99 2.96 -5.90
N LEU A 283 18.36 3.02 -4.62
CA LEU A 283 17.95 2.03 -3.63
C LEU A 283 16.43 2.07 -3.42
N ALA A 284 15.87 3.28 -3.28
CA ALA A 284 14.42 3.49 -3.13
C ALA A 284 13.64 2.93 -4.33
N GLN A 285 14.15 3.09 -5.55
CA GLN A 285 13.56 2.51 -6.76
C GLN A 285 13.65 0.99 -6.76
N ASN A 286 14.82 0.44 -6.43
CA ASN A 286 15.09 -0.99 -6.42
C ASN A 286 14.23 -1.73 -5.39
N ILE A 287 14.20 -1.24 -4.13
CA ILE A 287 13.42 -1.87 -3.06
C ILE A 287 11.92 -1.90 -3.36
N ASN A 288 11.40 -0.87 -4.02
CA ASN A 288 10.00 -0.80 -4.43
C ASN A 288 9.70 -1.56 -5.73
N ARG A 289 10.73 -2.02 -6.44
CA ARG A 289 10.65 -2.67 -7.75
C ARG A 289 9.90 -1.80 -8.76
N HIS A 290 10.21 -0.51 -8.77
CA HIS A 290 9.64 0.43 -9.74
C HIS A 290 10.48 0.44 -11.01
N LYS A 291 9.84 0.21 -12.15
CA LYS A 291 10.49 0.30 -13.47
C LYS A 291 10.75 1.74 -13.88
N ASP A 292 9.91 2.65 -13.41
CA ASP A 292 9.96 4.07 -13.74
C ASP A 292 10.29 4.87 -12.47
N ILE A 293 11.34 5.70 -12.55
CA ILE A 293 11.81 6.57 -11.48
C ILE A 293 10.75 7.57 -11.05
N ASN A 294 9.90 8.03 -11.97
CA ASN A 294 8.81 8.96 -11.67
C ASN A 294 7.79 8.32 -10.72
N VAL A 295 7.60 7.01 -10.78
CA VAL A 295 6.73 6.30 -9.82
C VAL A 295 7.35 6.36 -8.42
N THR A 296 8.66 6.19 -8.28
CA THR A 296 9.37 6.33 -7.00
C THR A 296 9.25 7.76 -6.46
N LEU A 297 9.49 8.77 -7.31
CA LEU A 297 9.38 10.18 -6.93
C LEU A 297 7.94 10.60 -6.58
N ARG A 298 6.91 9.96 -7.16
CA ARG A 298 5.50 10.19 -6.75
C ARG A 298 5.16 9.63 -5.37
N HIS A 299 5.89 8.62 -4.88
CA HIS A 299 5.71 8.07 -3.54
C HIS A 299 6.46 8.87 -2.46
N TYR A 300 7.33 9.78 -2.90
CA TYR A 300 8.08 10.70 -2.08
C TYR A 300 7.27 11.97 -1.78
N ASN A 301 7.40 12.53 -0.58
CA ASN A 301 6.82 13.85 -0.26
C ASN A 301 7.67 14.96 -0.92
N LEU A 302 7.37 15.25 -2.20
CA LEU A 302 8.10 16.18 -3.08
C LEU A 302 8.36 17.57 -2.46
N MET A 303 7.46 18.06 -1.59
CA MET A 303 7.60 19.38 -0.96
C MET A 303 8.94 19.56 -0.24
N LYS A 304 9.45 18.50 0.41
CA LYS A 304 10.76 18.57 1.09
C LYS A 304 11.94 18.41 0.14
N PHE A 305 11.80 17.75 -1.01
CA PHE A 305 12.91 17.63 -1.96
C PHE A 305 13.14 18.93 -2.71
N GLU A 306 12.08 19.63 -3.14
CA GLU A 306 12.23 20.95 -3.75
C GLU A 306 12.77 21.98 -2.74
N SER A 307 12.32 21.95 -1.48
CA SER A 307 12.91 22.77 -0.41
C SER A 307 14.37 22.41 -0.16
N ASN A 308 14.70 21.13 -0.01
CA ASN A 308 16.07 20.69 0.29
C ASN A 308 17.03 20.89 -0.90
N ILE A 309 16.56 20.76 -2.15
CA ILE A 309 17.36 21.12 -3.34
C ILE A 309 17.48 22.63 -3.44
N GLY A 310 16.43 23.38 -3.16
CA GLY A 310 16.47 24.85 -3.09
C GLY A 310 17.48 25.32 -2.05
N GLU A 311 17.42 24.80 -0.83
CA GLU A 311 18.38 25.06 0.26
C GLU A 311 19.80 24.60 -0.09
N ALA A 312 19.96 23.46 -0.78
CA ALA A 312 21.27 23.01 -1.27
C ALA A 312 21.81 23.86 -2.45
N TYR A 313 20.93 24.52 -3.21
CA TYR A 313 21.30 25.49 -4.26
C TYR A 313 21.56 26.90 -3.69
N ILE A 314 20.92 27.25 -2.57
CA ILE A 314 21.05 28.53 -1.86
C ILE A 314 22.16 28.44 -0.79
N GLY A 315 22.91 27.33 -0.71
CA GLY A 315 23.87 27.08 0.37
C GLY A 315 24.76 28.28 0.67
N ASP A 316 24.75 28.73 1.93
CA ASP A 316 25.65 29.65 2.67
C ASP A 316 26.31 30.86 1.96
N ASP A 317 26.01 31.16 0.71
CA ASP A 317 26.52 32.32 -0.03
C ASP A 317 25.43 33.39 -0.13
N GLU A 318 25.25 34.16 0.96
CA GLU A 318 24.54 35.45 0.93
C GLU A 318 25.18 36.47 -0.02
N ASP A 319 26.37 36.18 -0.57
CA ASP A 319 27.11 37.09 -1.44
C ASP A 319 26.73 37.00 -2.93
N PHE A 320 26.08 35.93 -3.41
CA PHE A 320 25.84 35.79 -4.86
C PHE A 320 24.72 36.70 -5.41
N PHE A 321 23.77 37.12 -4.56
CA PHE A 321 22.67 38.00 -4.99
C PHE A 321 22.93 39.50 -4.78
N ASN A 322 24.07 39.88 -4.20
CA ASN A 322 24.44 41.29 -4.01
C ASN A 322 25.26 41.88 -5.18
N GLU A 323 25.56 41.11 -6.23
CA GLU A 323 26.28 41.58 -7.43
C GLU A 323 25.49 41.48 -8.74
N ILE A 324 24.14 41.45 -8.70
CA ILE A 324 23.29 41.62 -9.91
C ILE A 324 22.49 42.91 -9.86
#